data_AF-A0A9Q0Q739-F1
#
_entry.id   AF-A0A9Q0Q739-F1
#
_cell.length_a   1.000
_cell.length_b   1.000
_cell.length_c   1.000
_cell.angle_alpha   90.00
_cell.angle_beta   90.00
_cell.angle_gamma   90.00
#
_symmetry.space_group_name_H-M   'P 1'
#
loop_
_entity.id
_entity.type
_entity.pdbx_description
1 polymer ?
#
loop_
_entity_poly.entity_id
_entity_poly.type
_entity_poly.pdbx_seq_one_letter_code
_entity_poly.pdbx_strand_id
1 'polypeptide(L)'
;MRAIKEELGDNDDDEDDVAALERKMQSAGMPSNIWKHAQRELRRLKKMQPQQPGYNSSRVYLELLADLPWQTGSEQLELDLKAAKEQLDNDHYGLVKIKQRIIEYLAVRKLKPDARGPVLCFVGPPGVGKTSLASSIAAALGRKFVRISLGGIKDEADIRGHRRTYIGSMPGRLIDGIKRVGVCNPVMLLDEIDKTGSDVRGDPAAALLEVCSYLNVPFDLSKVIFVATANKMQPIPPPLLDRMEVIELPGYTPEEKLRIAMQFLIPRVLDQHGLSSEFLQIPEVEDIARAVLSSINFMLKDIVALHNCRIMLACEMKFSVFLLSFNSTIKHFILK
;
A
#
# COMPACT_ATOMS: atom_id res chain seq x y z
N MET A 1 -3.46 52.05 16.51
CA MET A 1 -3.83 50.70 16.01
C MET A 1 -2.73 49.64 16.14
N ARG A 2 -1.67 49.86 16.94
CA ARG A 2 -0.66 48.83 17.27
C ARG A 2 -0.88 48.21 18.67
N ALA A 3 -1.42 49.01 19.60
CA ALA A 3 -1.64 48.61 21.00
C ALA A 3 -2.81 47.64 21.25
N ILE A 4 -3.73 47.43 20.30
CA ILE A 4 -4.83 46.45 20.45
C ILE A 4 -4.38 45.04 20.02
N LYS A 5 -3.23 44.91 19.33
CA LYS A 5 -2.68 43.61 18.93
C LYS A 5 -1.94 42.88 20.05
N GLU A 6 -1.50 43.59 21.09
CA GLU A 6 -0.69 43.05 22.19
C GLU A 6 -1.52 42.40 23.32
N GLU A 7 -2.81 42.70 23.44
CA GLU A 7 -3.67 42.08 24.48
C GLU A 7 -4.24 40.70 24.09
N LEU A 8 -4.05 40.29 22.83
CA LEU A 8 -4.41 38.97 22.31
C LEU A 8 -3.12 38.17 22.13
N GLY A 9 -2.55 37.71 23.24
CA GLY A 9 -1.33 36.88 23.30
C GLY A 9 -1.40 35.53 22.57
N ASP A 10 -2.42 35.30 21.74
CA ASP A 10 -2.57 34.14 20.86
C ASP A 10 -2.01 34.38 19.43
N ASN A 11 -1.67 35.63 19.06
CA ASN A 11 -1.30 35.94 17.66
C ASN A 11 0.16 35.62 17.30
N ASP A 12 1.09 35.60 18.25
CA ASP A 12 2.52 35.39 17.95
C ASP A 12 2.82 33.94 17.56
N ASP A 13 2.16 32.96 18.20
CA ASP A 13 2.30 31.54 17.87
C ASP A 13 1.72 31.21 16.48
N ASP A 14 0.57 31.79 16.13
CA ASP A 14 -0.07 31.62 14.82
C ASP A 14 0.74 32.26 13.67
N GLU A 15 1.41 33.39 13.93
CA GLU A 15 2.24 34.07 12.93
C GLU A 15 3.53 33.29 12.64
N ASP A 16 4.11 32.62 13.65
CA ASP A 16 5.25 31.71 13.47
C ASP A 16 4.84 30.41 12.73
N ASP A 17 3.65 29.88 13.00
CA ASP A 17 3.09 28.72 12.30
C ASP A 17 2.95 28.93 10.78
N VAL A 18 2.43 30.09 10.37
CA VAL A 18 2.27 30.42 8.95
C VAL A 18 3.64 30.67 8.29
N ALA A 19 4.59 31.23 9.02
CA ALA A 19 5.97 31.39 8.54
C ALA A 19 6.67 30.04 8.36
N ALA A 20 6.47 29.10 9.29
CA ALA A 20 6.98 27.74 9.19
C ALA A 20 6.40 27.01 7.97
N LEU A 21 5.09 27.15 7.73
CA LEU A 21 4.43 26.61 6.54
C LEU A 21 5.02 27.18 5.25
N GLU A 22 5.27 28.48 5.19
CA GLU A 22 5.91 29.11 4.03
C GLU A 22 7.30 28.55 3.74
N ARG A 23 8.14 28.38 4.77
CA ARG A 23 9.48 27.76 4.63
C ARG A 23 9.37 26.33 4.09
N LYS A 24 8.44 25.53 4.64
CA LYS A 24 8.19 24.17 4.19
C LYS A 24 7.77 24.13 2.72
N MET A 25 6.84 25.00 2.32
CA MET A 25 6.39 25.10 0.94
C MET A 25 7.53 25.48 -0.02
N GLN A 26 8.44 26.38 0.38
CA GLN A 26 9.60 26.74 -0.44
C GLN A 26 10.53 25.54 -0.66
N SER A 27 10.71 24.69 0.35
CA SER A 27 11.54 23.49 0.27
C SER A 27 10.90 22.32 -0.50
N ALA A 28 9.59 22.36 -0.76
CA ALA A 28 8.84 21.24 -1.35
C ALA A 28 9.14 20.99 -2.84
N GLY A 29 9.83 21.90 -3.53
CA GLY A 29 10.19 21.73 -4.94
C GLY A 29 9.01 21.82 -5.91
N MET A 30 8.00 22.64 -5.60
CA MET A 30 6.82 22.78 -6.46
C MET A 30 7.17 23.31 -7.86
N PRO A 31 6.56 22.79 -8.94
CA PRO A 31 6.66 23.39 -10.27
C PRO A 31 6.19 24.85 -10.30
N SER A 32 6.70 25.65 -11.23
CA SER A 32 6.51 27.11 -11.23
C SER A 32 5.03 27.56 -11.30
N ASN A 33 4.19 26.83 -12.03
CA ASN A 33 2.75 27.08 -12.12
C ASN A 33 2.03 26.81 -10.79
N ILE A 34 2.38 25.72 -10.12
CA ILE A 34 1.82 25.30 -8.83
C ILE A 34 2.32 26.21 -7.72
N TRP A 35 3.60 26.59 -7.73
CA TRP A 35 4.18 27.54 -6.78
C TRP A 35 3.47 28.90 -6.82
N LYS A 36 3.21 29.45 -8.02
CA LYS A 36 2.44 30.69 -8.20
C LYS A 36 1.00 30.57 -7.68
N HIS A 37 0.38 29.39 -7.80
CA HIS A 37 -0.94 29.14 -7.24
C HIS A 37 -0.89 29.09 -5.71
N ALA A 38 0.03 28.31 -5.15
CA ALA A 38 0.20 28.15 -3.71
C ALA A 38 0.57 29.48 -3.02
N GLN A 39 1.39 30.31 -3.65
CA GLN A 39 1.72 31.65 -3.15
C GLN A 39 0.51 32.60 -3.11
N ARG A 40 -0.41 32.52 -4.08
CA ARG A 40 -1.65 33.29 -4.07
C ARG A 40 -2.57 32.87 -2.92
N GLU A 41 -2.70 31.57 -2.71
CA GLU A 41 -3.48 31.01 -1.59
C GLU A 41 -2.85 31.35 -0.24
N LEU A 42 -1.52 31.31 -0.11
CA LEU A 42 -0.81 31.71 1.10
C LEU A 42 -0.99 33.19 1.43
N ARG A 43 -0.93 34.08 0.43
CA ARG A 43 -1.23 35.52 0.61
C ARG A 43 -2.66 35.76 1.07
N ARG A 44 -3.60 34.90 0.67
CA ARG A 44 -4.99 34.95 1.12
C ARG A 44 -5.10 34.49 2.58
N LEU A 45 -4.43 33.39 2.93
CA LEU A 45 -4.40 32.86 4.31
C LEU A 45 -3.83 33.91 5.29
N LYS A 46 -2.71 34.56 4.95
CA LYS A 46 -2.09 35.62 5.78
C LYS A 46 -2.99 36.84 6.05
N LYS A 47 -4.03 37.04 5.25
CA LYS A 47 -5.00 38.13 5.43
C LYS A 47 -6.25 37.70 6.21
N MET A 48 -6.46 36.40 6.36
CA MET A 48 -7.58 35.85 7.10
C MET A 48 -7.25 35.83 8.59
N GLN A 49 -8.27 36.03 9.43
CA GLN A 49 -8.14 35.80 10.87
C GLN A 49 -8.38 34.30 11.17
N PRO A 50 -7.71 33.71 12.16
CA PRO A 50 -7.87 32.29 12.50
C PRO A 50 -9.32 31.86 12.77
N GLN A 51 -10.14 32.76 13.30
CA GLN A 51 -11.55 32.52 13.64
C GLN A 51 -12.48 32.57 12.40
N GLN A 52 -11.99 32.97 11.22
CA GLN A 52 -12.81 33.05 10.02
C GLN A 52 -13.15 31.66 9.46
N PRO A 53 -14.40 31.43 9.03
CA PRO A 53 -14.78 30.20 8.34
C PRO A 53 -13.89 29.93 7.12
N GLY A 54 -13.28 28.74 7.09
CA GLY A 54 -12.41 28.32 5.99
C GLY A 54 -10.91 28.64 6.15
N TYR A 55 -10.50 29.30 7.24
CA TYR A 55 -9.08 29.46 7.60
C TYR A 55 -8.40 28.08 7.71
N ASN A 56 -8.94 27.21 8.57
CA ASN A 56 -8.42 25.87 8.78
C ASN A 56 -8.38 25.04 7.48
N SER A 57 -9.46 25.07 6.67
CA SER A 57 -9.50 24.36 5.39
C SER A 57 -8.44 24.84 4.40
N SER A 58 -8.10 26.13 4.44
CA SER A 58 -7.05 26.71 3.58
C SER A 58 -5.65 26.39 4.09
N ARG A 59 -5.46 26.37 5.42
CA ARG A 59 -4.22 25.93 6.07
C ARG A 59 -3.93 24.46 5.74
N VAL A 60 -4.88 23.55 5.98
CA VAL A 60 -4.75 22.12 5.67
C VAL A 60 -4.46 21.87 4.18
N TYR A 61 -5.06 22.65 3.29
CA TYR A 61 -4.78 22.57 1.85
C TYR A 61 -3.33 22.95 1.51
N LEU A 62 -2.83 24.05 2.08
CA LEU A 62 -1.45 24.49 1.87
C LEU A 62 -0.44 23.53 2.50
N GLU A 63 -0.76 22.98 3.68
CA GLU A 63 0.02 21.91 4.31
C GLU A 63 0.08 20.66 3.43
N LEU A 64 -1.06 20.24 2.85
CA LEU A 64 -1.09 19.13 1.89
C LEU A 64 -0.19 19.41 0.69
N LEU A 65 -0.27 20.60 0.08
CA LEU A 65 0.61 20.94 -1.03
C LEU A 65 2.09 20.89 -0.62
N ALA A 66 2.42 21.36 0.59
CA ALA A 66 3.79 21.34 1.11
C ALA A 66 4.30 19.91 1.40
N ASP A 67 3.41 18.99 1.79
CA ASP A 67 3.74 17.60 2.09
C ASP A 67 3.91 16.71 0.85
N LEU A 68 3.40 17.15 -0.30
CA LEU A 68 3.44 16.33 -1.50
C LEU A 68 4.86 16.27 -2.09
N PRO A 69 5.33 15.07 -2.48
CA PRO A 69 6.65 14.89 -3.09
C PRO A 69 6.60 15.32 -4.56
N TRP A 70 6.82 16.61 -4.85
CA TRP A 70 6.77 17.14 -6.21
C TRP A 70 7.97 16.70 -7.07
N GLN A 71 9.16 16.65 -6.47
CA GLN A 71 10.41 16.28 -7.15
C GLN A 71 11.12 15.09 -6.49
N THR A 72 10.83 14.83 -5.22
CA THR A 72 11.44 13.74 -4.46
C THR A 72 10.99 12.39 -5.02
N GLY A 73 11.92 11.63 -5.59
CA GLY A 73 11.69 10.28 -6.10
C GLY A 73 12.63 9.28 -5.42
N SER A 74 12.27 8.00 -5.44
CA SER A 74 13.22 6.91 -5.23
C SER A 74 14.32 6.99 -6.30
N GLU A 75 15.57 6.78 -5.88
CA GLU A 75 16.70 6.65 -6.80
C GLU A 75 16.42 5.54 -7.80
N GLN A 76 16.58 5.85 -9.07
CA GLN A 76 16.28 4.93 -10.15
C GLN A 76 17.48 4.01 -10.33
N LEU A 77 17.50 2.91 -9.58
CA LEU A 77 18.49 1.85 -9.78
C LEU A 77 18.36 1.29 -11.19
N GLU A 78 19.50 0.98 -11.82
CA GLU A 78 19.48 0.29 -13.10
C GLU A 78 18.79 -1.05 -12.93
N LEU A 79 17.72 -1.27 -13.70
CA LEU A 79 16.93 -2.50 -13.63
C LEU A 79 17.78 -3.69 -14.10
N ASP A 80 18.25 -4.51 -13.17
CA ASP A 80 18.83 -5.82 -13.49
C ASP A 80 17.73 -6.89 -13.50
N LEU A 81 17.42 -7.36 -14.71
CA LEU A 81 16.41 -8.40 -14.92
C LEU A 81 16.83 -9.75 -14.32
N LYS A 82 18.13 -10.03 -14.19
CA LYS A 82 18.61 -11.26 -13.55
C LYS A 82 18.38 -11.21 -12.05
N ALA A 83 18.81 -10.13 -11.40
CA ALA A 83 18.55 -9.90 -9.99
C ALA A 83 17.03 -9.89 -9.68
N ALA A 84 16.22 -9.23 -10.52
CA ALA A 84 14.77 -9.22 -10.37
C ALA A 84 14.16 -10.63 -10.45
N LYS A 85 14.68 -11.49 -11.36
CA LYS A 85 14.23 -12.88 -11.49
C LYS A 85 14.60 -13.70 -10.25
N GLU A 86 15.85 -13.61 -9.82
CA GLU A 86 16.32 -14.30 -8.61
C GLU A 86 15.53 -13.88 -7.37
N GLN A 87 15.25 -12.59 -7.24
CA GLN A 87 14.44 -12.08 -6.15
C GLN A 87 13.00 -12.60 -6.20
N LEU A 88 12.35 -12.60 -7.37
CA LEU A 88 11.01 -13.18 -7.53
C LEU A 88 10.99 -14.68 -7.24
N ASP A 89 12.06 -15.40 -7.59
CA ASP A 89 12.22 -16.82 -7.31
C ASP A 89 12.44 -17.11 -5.83
N ASN A 90 13.16 -16.23 -5.14
CA ASN A 90 13.37 -16.31 -3.69
C ASN A 90 12.11 -15.94 -2.91
N ASP A 91 11.33 -14.95 -3.35
CA ASP A 91 10.16 -14.45 -2.61
C ASP A 91 8.90 -15.32 -2.77
N HIS A 92 8.79 -16.06 -3.88
CA HIS A 92 7.57 -16.81 -4.21
C HIS A 92 7.89 -18.23 -4.68
N TYR A 93 7.23 -19.22 -4.10
CA TYR A 93 7.31 -20.59 -4.58
C TYR A 93 6.52 -20.77 -5.89
N GLY A 94 7.11 -21.49 -6.87
CA GLY A 94 6.41 -21.85 -8.11
C GLY A 94 6.11 -20.65 -9.02
N LEU A 95 4.88 -20.58 -9.54
CA LEU A 95 4.38 -19.47 -10.37
C LEU A 95 5.23 -19.14 -11.62
N VAL A 96 5.87 -20.14 -12.22
CA VAL A 96 6.87 -19.95 -13.31
C VAL A 96 6.36 -19.06 -14.44
N LYS A 97 5.13 -19.31 -14.93
CA LYS A 97 4.52 -18.52 -16.01
C LYS A 97 4.25 -17.07 -15.59
N ILE A 98 3.82 -16.85 -14.35
CA ILE A 98 3.49 -15.52 -13.82
C ILE A 98 4.77 -14.70 -13.63
N LYS A 99 5.80 -15.30 -13.01
CA LYS A 99 7.10 -14.66 -12.84
C LYS A 99 7.73 -14.30 -14.18
N GLN A 100 7.68 -15.20 -15.16
CA GLN A 100 8.16 -14.93 -16.51
C GLN A 100 7.46 -13.71 -17.12
N ARG A 101 6.13 -13.60 -16.95
CA ARG A 101 5.37 -12.47 -17.44
C ARG A 101 5.71 -11.14 -16.74
N ILE A 102 5.97 -11.19 -15.43
CA ILE A 102 6.46 -10.03 -14.67
C ILE A 102 7.82 -9.58 -15.22
N ILE A 103 8.74 -10.50 -15.50
CA ILE A 103 10.04 -10.18 -16.09
C ILE A 103 9.90 -9.55 -17.48
N GLU A 104 8.99 -10.06 -18.32
CA GLU A 104 8.69 -9.46 -19.63
C GLU A 104 8.18 -8.02 -19.49
N TYR A 105 7.28 -7.78 -18.53
CA TYR A 105 6.80 -6.44 -18.21
C TYR A 105 7.94 -5.50 -17.78
N LEU A 106 8.82 -5.97 -16.89
CA LEU A 106 9.99 -5.21 -16.44
C LEU A 106 10.98 -4.95 -17.57
N ALA A 107 11.15 -5.88 -18.51
CA ALA A 107 12.02 -5.72 -19.67
C ALA A 107 11.52 -4.62 -20.61
N VAL A 108 10.21 -4.55 -20.88
CA VAL A 108 9.61 -3.46 -21.68
C VAL A 108 9.83 -2.10 -21.01
N ARG A 109 9.67 -2.05 -19.68
CA ARG A 109 9.93 -0.83 -18.87
C ARG A 109 11.39 -0.42 -18.88
N LYS A 110 12.33 -1.37 -18.90
CA LYS A 110 13.77 -1.10 -19.03
C LYS A 110 14.09 -0.42 -20.37
N LEU A 111 13.43 -0.84 -21.45
CA LEU A 111 13.63 -0.28 -22.79
C LEU A 111 12.95 1.09 -22.98
N LYS A 112 11.77 1.30 -22.39
CA LYS A 112 11.08 2.59 -22.39
C LYS A 112 10.60 2.95 -20.98
N PRO A 113 11.39 3.71 -20.21
CA PRO A 113 11.00 4.16 -18.87
C PRO A 113 9.74 5.02 -18.86
N ASP A 114 9.58 5.85 -19.90
CA ASP A 114 8.46 6.79 -20.05
C ASP A 114 7.23 6.19 -20.75
N ALA A 115 7.29 4.92 -21.16
CA ALA A 115 6.12 4.28 -21.74
C ALA A 115 5.02 4.14 -20.68
N ARG A 116 3.83 4.65 -21.02
CA ARG A 116 2.59 4.32 -20.33
C ARG A 116 2.24 2.87 -20.67
N GLY A 117 2.91 1.94 -20.01
CA GLY A 117 2.61 0.51 -20.10
C GLY A 117 1.25 0.20 -19.48
N PRO A 118 0.63 -0.94 -19.83
CA PRO A 118 -0.62 -1.37 -19.22
C PRO A 118 -0.46 -1.53 -17.70
N VAL A 119 -1.57 -1.39 -16.99
CA VAL A 119 -1.63 -1.65 -15.55
C VAL A 119 -1.64 -3.15 -15.32
N LEU A 120 -0.68 -3.70 -14.58
CA LEU A 120 -0.68 -5.12 -14.25
C LEU A 120 -1.85 -5.43 -13.31
N CYS A 121 -2.72 -6.36 -13.68
CA CYS A 121 -3.86 -6.78 -12.86
C CYS A 121 -3.75 -8.26 -12.50
N PHE A 122 -3.51 -8.55 -11.23
CA PHE A 122 -3.41 -9.92 -10.71
C PHE A 122 -4.79 -10.40 -10.28
N VAL A 123 -5.27 -11.49 -10.89
CA VAL A 123 -6.61 -12.01 -10.62
C VAL A 123 -6.55 -13.47 -10.20
N GLY A 124 -7.23 -13.84 -9.13
CA GLY A 124 -7.21 -15.22 -8.64
C GLY A 124 -7.88 -15.37 -7.27
N PRO A 125 -7.88 -16.58 -6.67
CA PRO A 125 -8.49 -16.78 -5.36
C PRO A 125 -7.76 -15.98 -4.25
N PRO A 126 -8.43 -15.70 -3.11
CA PRO A 126 -7.79 -15.05 -1.98
C PRO A 126 -6.66 -15.92 -1.42
N GLY A 127 -5.61 -15.28 -0.90
CA GLY A 127 -4.49 -16.00 -0.27
C GLY A 127 -3.38 -16.46 -1.22
N VAL A 128 -3.52 -16.33 -2.54
CA VAL A 128 -2.49 -16.81 -3.50
C VAL A 128 -1.21 -15.94 -3.59
N GLY A 129 -1.09 -14.87 -2.82
CA GLY A 129 0.10 -14.00 -2.84
C GLY A 129 0.07 -12.85 -3.85
N LYS A 130 -1.11 -12.40 -4.30
CA LYS A 130 -1.25 -11.26 -5.23
C LYS A 130 -0.58 -9.97 -4.71
N THR A 131 -0.85 -9.63 -3.45
CA THR A 131 -0.26 -8.46 -2.79
C THR A 131 1.25 -8.62 -2.59
N SER A 132 1.73 -9.82 -2.25
CA SER A 132 3.17 -10.07 -2.07
C SER A 132 3.93 -9.98 -3.38
N LEU A 133 3.37 -10.44 -4.50
CA LEU A 133 3.98 -10.26 -5.83
C LEU A 133 4.14 -8.78 -6.19
N ALA A 134 3.13 -7.96 -5.93
CA ALA A 134 3.24 -6.52 -6.13
C ALA A 134 4.34 -5.87 -5.28
N SER A 135 4.50 -6.34 -4.03
CA SER A 135 5.59 -5.90 -3.15
C SER A 135 6.96 -6.32 -3.69
N SER A 136 7.11 -7.55 -4.19
CA SER A 136 8.36 -8.02 -4.79
C SER A 136 8.71 -7.26 -6.06
N ILE A 137 7.71 -6.88 -6.88
CA ILE A 137 7.92 -6.00 -8.05
C ILE A 137 8.48 -4.64 -7.61
N ALA A 138 7.93 -4.05 -6.54
CA ALA A 138 8.42 -2.78 -6.02
C ALA A 138 9.86 -2.88 -5.52
N ALA A 139 10.18 -3.96 -4.81
CA ALA A 139 11.52 -4.22 -4.30
C ALA A 139 12.52 -4.47 -5.44
N ALA A 140 12.16 -5.25 -6.47
CA ALA A 140 12.98 -5.47 -7.66
C ALA A 140 13.24 -4.19 -8.47
N LEU A 141 12.31 -3.22 -8.41
CA LEU A 141 12.43 -1.90 -9.03
C LEU A 141 13.19 -0.88 -8.17
N GLY A 142 13.53 -1.21 -6.91
CA GLY A 142 14.09 -0.25 -5.95
C GLY A 142 13.15 0.89 -5.61
N ARG A 143 11.84 0.72 -5.81
CA ARG A 143 10.83 1.76 -5.61
C ARG A 143 10.07 1.52 -4.32
N LYS A 144 9.68 2.60 -3.64
CA LYS A 144 8.81 2.48 -2.46
C LYS A 144 7.46 1.88 -2.87
N PHE A 145 6.93 1.03 -1.98
CA PHE A 145 5.66 0.35 -2.16
C PHE A 145 4.56 1.00 -1.33
N VAL A 146 3.36 1.14 -1.90
CA VAL A 146 2.16 1.58 -1.17
C VAL A 146 0.95 0.78 -1.58
N ARG A 147 0.16 0.38 -0.58
CA ARG A 147 -1.09 -0.34 -0.80
C ARG A 147 -2.27 0.56 -0.49
N ILE A 148 -3.19 0.65 -1.44
CA ILE A 148 -4.48 1.31 -1.31
C ILE A 148 -5.55 0.26 -1.49
N SER A 149 -6.33 0.01 -0.45
CA SER A 149 -7.51 -0.84 -0.56
C SER A 149 -8.64 -0.06 -1.20
N LEU A 150 -9.22 -0.62 -2.26
CA LEU A 150 -10.43 -0.14 -2.91
C LEU A 150 -11.69 -0.87 -2.42
N GLY A 151 -11.52 -1.85 -1.54
CA GLY A 151 -12.61 -2.58 -0.91
C GLY A 151 -13.51 -1.66 -0.07
N GLY A 152 -14.82 -1.78 -0.29
CA GLY A 152 -15.84 -1.06 0.49
C GLY A 152 -15.96 0.43 0.17
N ILE A 153 -15.35 0.89 -0.93
CA ILE A 153 -15.55 2.25 -1.44
C ILE A 153 -16.96 2.37 -2.01
N LYS A 154 -17.71 3.36 -1.52
CA LYS A 154 -19.09 3.65 -1.96
C LYS A 154 -19.19 4.91 -2.81
N ASP A 155 -18.17 5.76 -2.78
CA ASP A 155 -18.14 7.03 -3.49
C ASP A 155 -16.83 7.18 -4.27
N GLU A 156 -16.94 7.69 -5.49
CA GLU A 156 -15.83 8.09 -6.35
C GLU A 156 -14.90 9.09 -5.63
N ALA A 157 -15.49 9.96 -4.80
CA ALA A 157 -14.78 10.96 -4.02
C ALA A 157 -13.79 10.37 -3.01
N ASP A 158 -13.93 9.11 -2.60
CA ASP A 158 -12.94 8.47 -1.71
C ASP A 158 -11.62 8.20 -2.45
N ILE A 159 -11.69 7.87 -3.75
CA ILE A 159 -10.50 7.59 -4.57
C ILE A 159 -9.84 8.89 -5.00
N ARG A 160 -10.63 9.79 -5.59
CA ARG A 160 -10.14 11.04 -6.21
C ARG A 160 -10.10 12.25 -5.28
N GLY A 161 -10.82 12.22 -4.17
CA GLY A 161 -11.00 13.37 -3.26
C GLY A 161 -12.24 14.20 -3.58
N HIS A 162 -12.76 14.87 -2.56
CA HIS A 162 -13.90 15.78 -2.70
C HIS A 162 -13.47 17.10 -3.35
N ARG A 163 -14.44 17.84 -3.92
CA ARG A 163 -14.19 19.24 -4.29
C ARG A 163 -13.96 20.06 -3.02
N ARG A 164 -12.90 20.87 -2.97
CA ARG A 164 -12.53 21.71 -1.81
C ARG A 164 -13.67 22.58 -1.24
N THR A 165 -14.70 22.87 -2.03
CA THR A 165 -15.85 23.70 -1.64
C THR A 165 -16.76 23.06 -0.58
N TYR A 166 -16.67 21.74 -0.34
CA TYR A 166 -17.50 21.08 0.67
C TYR A 166 -16.86 21.14 2.06
N ILE A 167 -17.69 21.37 3.09
CA ILE A 167 -17.27 21.28 4.49
C ILE A 167 -16.87 19.82 4.77
N GLY A 168 -15.68 19.59 5.34
CA GLY A 168 -15.15 18.24 5.58
C GLY A 168 -14.54 17.55 4.36
N SER A 169 -14.22 18.31 3.30
CA SER A 169 -13.55 17.75 2.12
C SER A 169 -12.20 17.13 2.46
N MET A 170 -12.03 15.86 2.08
CA MET A 170 -10.80 15.10 2.27
C MET A 170 -10.05 14.92 0.95
N PRO A 171 -8.70 14.86 0.99
CA PRO A 171 -7.92 14.40 -0.15
C PRO A 171 -8.25 12.93 -0.44
N GLY A 172 -8.26 12.57 -1.73
CA GLY A 172 -8.53 11.18 -2.14
C GLY A 172 -7.43 10.22 -1.68
N ARG A 173 -7.77 8.93 -1.56
CA ARG A 173 -6.85 7.86 -1.13
C ARG A 173 -5.57 7.80 -1.97
N LEU A 174 -5.61 8.16 -3.25
CA LEU A 174 -4.44 8.20 -4.12
C LEU A 174 -3.40 9.23 -3.63
N ILE A 175 -3.85 10.46 -3.37
CA ILE A 175 -2.98 11.56 -2.91
C ILE A 175 -2.50 11.30 -1.49
N ASP A 176 -3.37 10.77 -0.63
CA ASP A 176 -2.97 10.39 0.73
C ASP A 176 -1.91 9.26 0.70
N GLY A 177 -2.06 8.29 -0.20
CA GLY A 177 -1.05 7.26 -0.44
C GLY A 177 0.30 7.85 -0.84
N ILE A 178 0.33 8.81 -1.75
CA ILE A 178 1.57 9.48 -2.18
C ILE A 178 2.20 10.30 -1.04
N LYS A 179 1.39 11.04 -0.30
CA LYS A 179 1.82 11.81 0.88
C LYS A 179 2.48 10.89 1.91
N ARG A 180 1.87 9.73 2.22
CA ARG A 180 2.42 8.77 3.19
C ARG A 180 3.77 8.18 2.78
N VAL A 181 3.97 7.97 1.49
CA VAL A 181 5.22 7.35 0.97
C VAL A 181 6.32 8.39 0.81
N GLY A 182 5.96 9.63 0.49
CA GLY A 182 6.88 10.76 0.32
C GLY A 182 7.76 10.64 -0.92
N VAL A 183 7.34 9.91 -1.96
CA VAL A 183 8.02 9.90 -3.28
C VAL A 183 7.03 10.01 -4.43
N CYS A 184 7.47 10.58 -5.56
CA CYS A 184 6.65 10.80 -6.76
C CYS A 184 6.56 9.61 -7.71
N ASN A 185 7.43 8.60 -7.54
CA ASN A 185 7.54 7.42 -8.41
C ASN A 185 7.31 6.06 -7.71
N PRO A 186 6.38 5.92 -6.74
CA PRO A 186 6.16 4.66 -6.04
C PRO A 186 5.52 3.60 -6.93
N VAL A 187 5.59 2.35 -6.48
CA VAL A 187 4.69 1.28 -6.93
C VAL A 187 3.45 1.31 -6.04
N MET A 188 2.30 1.57 -6.65
CA MET A 188 1.01 1.70 -5.99
C MET A 188 0.13 0.50 -6.31
N LEU A 189 -0.19 -0.27 -5.27
CA LEU A 189 -1.10 -1.41 -5.34
C LEU A 189 -2.54 -0.96 -5.09
N LEU A 190 -3.41 -1.15 -6.07
CA LEU A 190 -4.86 -1.00 -6.00
C LEU A 190 -5.46 -2.36 -5.65
N ASP A 191 -5.72 -2.57 -4.35
CA ASP A 191 -6.17 -3.86 -3.82
C ASP A 191 -7.69 -3.97 -3.90
N GLU A 192 -8.21 -5.12 -4.33
CA GLU A 192 -9.65 -5.43 -4.40
C GLU A 192 -10.46 -4.52 -5.35
N ILE A 193 -9.95 -4.31 -6.58
CA ILE A 193 -10.64 -3.51 -7.59
C ILE A 193 -11.98 -4.10 -8.04
N ASP A 194 -12.20 -5.40 -7.83
CA ASP A 194 -13.46 -6.07 -8.10
C ASP A 194 -14.60 -5.65 -7.15
N LYS A 195 -14.28 -4.98 -6.03
CA LYS A 195 -15.28 -4.51 -5.08
C LYS A 195 -15.79 -3.09 -5.35
N THR A 196 -15.30 -2.41 -6.39
CA THR A 196 -15.72 -1.03 -6.71
C THR A 196 -16.95 -0.95 -7.62
N GLY A 197 -17.41 -2.05 -8.21
CA GLY A 197 -18.37 -2.02 -9.32
C GLY A 197 -19.86 -1.96 -8.97
N SER A 198 -20.29 -2.31 -7.74
CA SER A 198 -21.72 -2.53 -7.46
C SER A 198 -22.47 -1.34 -6.87
N ASP A 199 -21.81 -0.45 -6.12
CA ASP A 199 -22.49 0.57 -5.29
C ASP A 199 -21.95 2.00 -5.47
N VAL A 200 -21.02 2.22 -6.40
CA VAL A 200 -20.44 3.56 -6.61
C VAL A 200 -21.38 4.41 -7.45
N ARG A 201 -21.81 5.54 -6.91
CA ARG A 201 -22.47 6.60 -7.70
C ARG A 201 -21.41 7.32 -8.54
N GLY A 202 -21.26 6.92 -9.80
CA GLY A 202 -20.27 7.48 -10.73
C GLY A 202 -19.58 6.38 -11.54
N ASP A 203 -18.60 6.75 -12.36
CA ASP A 203 -17.77 5.78 -13.07
C ASP A 203 -16.42 5.62 -12.32
N PRO A 204 -16.25 4.59 -11.48
CA PRO A 204 -14.98 4.34 -10.80
C PRO A 204 -13.82 4.08 -11.77
N ALA A 205 -14.10 3.70 -13.02
CA ALA A 205 -13.08 3.64 -14.06
C ALA A 205 -12.57 5.04 -14.41
N ALA A 206 -13.47 5.99 -14.64
CA ALA A 206 -13.12 7.39 -14.87
C ALA A 206 -12.39 8.00 -13.66
N ALA A 207 -12.73 7.61 -12.43
CA ALA A 207 -12.09 8.08 -11.20
C ALA A 207 -10.61 7.68 -11.07
N LEU A 208 -10.24 6.51 -11.62
CA LEU A 208 -8.86 6.06 -11.70
C LEU A 208 -8.12 6.72 -12.88
N LEU A 209 -8.84 7.31 -13.84
CA LEU A 209 -8.32 7.91 -15.07
C LEU A 209 -8.17 9.43 -15.00
N GLU A 210 -9.02 10.12 -14.23
CA GLU A 210 -8.95 11.57 -14.02
C GLU A 210 -8.36 11.92 -12.64
N VAL A 211 -7.36 12.81 -12.66
CA VAL A 211 -6.55 13.15 -11.48
C VAL A 211 -7.36 13.95 -10.45
N CYS A 212 -7.06 13.68 -9.17
CA CYS A 212 -7.62 14.26 -7.94
C CYS A 212 -8.31 15.63 -8.05
N SER A 213 -9.61 15.67 -7.73
CA SER A 213 -10.43 16.90 -7.75
C SER A 213 -10.19 17.84 -6.55
N TYR A 214 -9.54 17.37 -5.48
CA TYR A 214 -9.30 18.18 -4.28
C TYR A 214 -8.17 19.21 -4.46
N LEU A 215 -7.14 18.86 -5.25
CA LEU A 215 -5.94 19.68 -5.37
C LEU A 215 -6.18 20.98 -6.17
N ASN A 216 -7.15 21.00 -7.08
CA ASN A 216 -7.37 22.09 -8.04
C ASN A 216 -6.12 22.47 -8.87
N VAL A 217 -5.07 21.65 -8.82
CA VAL A 217 -3.83 21.74 -9.58
C VAL A 217 -3.50 20.36 -10.11
N PRO A 218 -2.90 20.25 -11.30
CA PRO A 218 -2.49 18.96 -11.83
C PRO A 218 -1.34 18.39 -11.00
N PHE A 219 -1.48 17.14 -10.56
CA PHE A 219 -0.40 16.36 -9.97
C PHE A 219 0.03 15.28 -10.95
N ASP A 220 1.33 15.21 -11.24
CA ASP A 220 1.84 14.26 -12.23
C ASP A 220 1.97 12.86 -11.62
N LEU A 221 1.14 11.93 -12.10
CA LEU A 221 1.17 10.51 -11.73
C LEU A 221 1.87 9.64 -12.79
N SER A 222 2.44 10.23 -13.84
CA SER A 222 3.05 9.48 -14.96
C SER A 222 4.17 8.55 -14.52
N LYS A 223 4.89 8.91 -13.45
CA LYS A 223 6.00 8.13 -12.89
C LYS A 223 5.56 7.03 -11.92
N VAL A 224 4.31 7.03 -11.49
CA VAL A 224 3.73 6.02 -10.59
C VAL A 224 3.48 4.74 -11.38
N ILE A 225 3.87 3.60 -10.81
CA ILE A 225 3.56 2.30 -11.38
C ILE A 225 2.33 1.76 -10.65
N PHE A 226 1.24 1.57 -11.39
CA PHE A 226 0.02 0.99 -10.86
C PHE A 226 0.04 -0.53 -11.05
N VAL A 227 -0.29 -1.23 -9.97
CA VAL A 227 -0.56 -2.67 -9.97
C VAL A 227 -1.92 -2.86 -9.32
N ALA A 228 -2.80 -3.66 -9.90
CA ALA A 228 -4.13 -3.93 -9.38
C ALA A 228 -4.24 -5.39 -8.94
N THR A 229 -5.10 -5.66 -7.96
CA THR A 229 -5.51 -7.03 -7.60
C THR A 229 -7.03 -7.15 -7.67
N ALA A 230 -7.50 -8.33 -8.08
CA ALA A 230 -8.89 -8.70 -8.01
C ALA A 230 -9.04 -10.15 -7.56
N ASN A 231 -10.17 -10.49 -6.96
CA ASN A 231 -10.52 -11.90 -6.72
C ASN A 231 -11.28 -12.52 -7.89
N LYS A 232 -12.07 -11.71 -8.60
CA LYS A 232 -12.82 -12.13 -9.79
C LYS A 232 -12.63 -11.13 -10.92
N MET A 233 -12.62 -11.65 -12.16
CA MET A 233 -12.53 -10.83 -13.38
C MET A 233 -13.81 -10.04 -13.68
N GLN A 234 -14.96 -10.70 -13.56
CA GLN A 234 -16.26 -10.19 -14.04
C GLN A 234 -16.74 -8.86 -13.43
N PRO A 235 -16.47 -8.54 -12.14
CA PRO A 235 -16.92 -7.29 -11.56
C PRO A 235 -16.16 -6.05 -12.07
N ILE A 236 -15.07 -6.22 -12.82
CA ILE A 236 -14.22 -5.13 -13.27
C ILE A 236 -14.85 -4.48 -14.52
N PRO A 237 -15.07 -3.15 -14.53
CA PRO A 237 -15.58 -2.43 -15.70
C PRO A 237 -14.72 -2.64 -16.96
N PRO A 238 -15.33 -2.89 -18.14
CA PRO A 238 -14.60 -3.04 -19.41
C PRO A 238 -13.62 -1.89 -19.74
N PRO A 239 -13.94 -0.59 -19.47
CA PRO A 239 -13.00 0.50 -19.74
C PRO A 239 -11.67 0.42 -18.96
N LEU A 240 -11.67 -0.24 -17.80
CA LEU A 240 -10.45 -0.51 -17.04
C LEU A 240 -9.70 -1.71 -17.60
N LEU A 241 -10.42 -2.76 -17.98
CA LEU A 241 -9.83 -3.98 -18.55
C LEU A 241 -9.04 -3.68 -19.83
N ASP A 242 -9.52 -2.78 -20.69
CA ASP A 242 -8.83 -2.39 -21.93
C ASP A 242 -7.45 -1.74 -21.69
N ARG A 243 -7.21 -1.24 -20.47
CA ARG A 243 -5.95 -0.60 -20.06
C ARG A 243 -5.13 -1.46 -19.12
N MET A 244 -5.63 -2.66 -18.78
CA MET A 244 -5.00 -3.60 -17.88
C MET A 244 -4.45 -4.79 -18.63
N GLU A 245 -3.30 -5.26 -18.15
CA GLU A 245 -2.77 -6.55 -18.51
C GLU A 245 -3.14 -7.54 -17.40
N VAL A 246 -4.09 -8.42 -17.70
CA VAL A 246 -4.60 -9.39 -16.75
C VAL A 246 -3.68 -10.59 -16.68
N ILE A 247 -3.24 -10.91 -15.46
CA ILE A 247 -2.47 -12.11 -15.15
C ILE A 247 -3.29 -12.94 -14.16
N GLU A 248 -3.71 -14.12 -14.59
CA GLU A 248 -4.47 -15.05 -13.76
C GLU A 248 -3.53 -15.90 -12.90
N LEU A 249 -3.77 -15.87 -11.59
CA LEU A 249 -3.11 -16.70 -10.60
C LEU A 249 -3.99 -17.89 -10.25
N PRO A 250 -3.57 -19.12 -10.60
CA PRO A 250 -4.27 -20.31 -10.15
C PRO A 250 -4.14 -20.47 -8.63
N GLY A 251 -5.04 -21.25 -8.04
CA GLY A 251 -4.86 -21.76 -6.68
C GLY A 251 -3.67 -22.73 -6.60
N TYR A 252 -3.17 -22.93 -5.39
CA TYR A 252 -2.06 -23.85 -5.12
C TYR A 252 -2.54 -25.27 -4.84
N THR A 253 -1.77 -26.28 -5.25
CA THR A 253 -2.00 -27.66 -4.81
C THR A 253 -1.66 -27.82 -3.31
N PRO A 254 -2.16 -28.85 -2.62
CA PRO A 254 -1.82 -29.11 -1.22
C PRO A 254 -0.30 -29.21 -0.98
N GLU A 255 0.44 -29.84 -1.90
CA GLU A 255 1.90 -29.96 -1.84
C GLU A 255 2.59 -28.60 -2.00
N GLU A 256 2.09 -27.75 -2.90
CA GLU A 256 2.60 -26.39 -3.08
C GLU A 256 2.33 -25.53 -1.85
N LYS A 257 1.12 -25.60 -1.28
CA LYS A 257 0.78 -24.87 -0.04
C LYS A 257 1.69 -25.25 1.11
N LEU A 258 2.02 -26.54 1.24
CA LEU A 258 2.91 -27.05 2.26
C LEU A 258 4.34 -26.50 2.09
N ARG A 259 4.86 -26.50 0.86
CA ARG A 259 6.17 -25.91 0.56
C ARG A 259 6.19 -24.40 0.84
N ILE A 260 5.12 -23.68 0.47
CA ILE A 260 4.96 -22.25 0.78
C ILE A 260 4.93 -22.02 2.29
N ALA A 261 4.21 -22.86 3.03
CA ALA A 261 4.11 -22.74 4.48
C ALA A 261 5.49 -22.90 5.14
N MET A 262 6.24 -23.94 4.75
CA MET A 262 7.57 -24.22 5.30
C MET A 262 8.61 -23.17 4.93
N GLN A 263 8.62 -22.70 3.68
CA GLN A 263 9.64 -21.77 3.19
C GLN A 263 9.36 -20.31 3.59
N PHE A 264 8.09 -19.90 3.66
CA PHE A 264 7.73 -18.48 3.79
C PHE A 264 6.88 -18.16 5.02
N LEU A 265 5.80 -18.92 5.26
CA LEU A 265 4.86 -18.56 6.32
C LEU A 265 5.44 -18.81 7.71
N ILE A 266 6.03 -19.99 7.93
CA ILE A 266 6.58 -20.38 9.23
C ILE A 266 7.74 -19.47 9.65
N PRO A 267 8.78 -19.24 8.81
CA PRO A 267 9.86 -18.33 9.17
C PRO A 267 9.36 -16.92 9.48
N ARG A 268 8.39 -16.42 8.72
CA ARG A 268 7.81 -15.09 8.93
C ARG A 268 7.05 -14.97 10.24
N VAL A 269 6.27 -15.99 10.61
CA VAL A 269 5.54 -16.00 11.90
C VAL A 269 6.53 -16.12 13.06
N LEU A 270 7.57 -16.94 12.93
CA LEU A 270 8.64 -17.05 13.93
C LEU A 270 9.34 -15.71 14.18
N ASP A 271 9.73 -15.02 13.10
CA ASP A 271 10.36 -13.70 13.18
C ASP A 271 9.45 -12.66 13.84
N GLN A 272 8.16 -12.63 13.48
CA GLN A 272 7.16 -11.75 14.12
C GLN A 272 7.00 -11.97 15.62
N HIS A 273 7.24 -13.19 16.09
CA HIS A 273 7.17 -13.55 17.51
C HIS A 273 8.54 -13.59 18.20
N GLY A 274 9.63 -13.30 17.47
CA GLY A 274 11.00 -13.33 17.97
C GLY A 274 11.45 -14.72 18.44
N LEU A 275 10.96 -15.78 17.79
CA LEU A 275 11.31 -17.17 18.07
C LEU A 275 12.36 -17.64 17.06
N SER A 276 13.40 -18.33 17.51
CA SER A 276 14.36 -18.96 16.59
C SER A 276 13.83 -20.30 16.08
N SER A 277 14.27 -20.69 14.89
CA SER A 277 13.92 -21.98 14.26
C SER A 277 14.37 -23.19 15.09
N GLU A 278 15.31 -23.00 16.02
CA GLU A 278 15.85 -24.05 16.89
C GLU A 278 14.85 -24.54 17.93
N PHE A 279 13.88 -23.71 18.32
CA PHE A 279 12.83 -24.08 19.27
C PHE A 279 11.67 -24.83 18.61
N LEU A 280 11.68 -24.99 17.28
CA LEU A 280 10.58 -25.55 16.52
C LEU A 280 11.04 -26.81 15.79
N GLN A 281 10.90 -27.97 16.44
CA GLN A 281 11.01 -29.26 15.75
C GLN A 281 9.70 -29.56 15.05
N ILE A 282 9.64 -29.28 13.76
CA ILE A 282 8.51 -29.68 12.93
C ILE A 282 8.80 -31.10 12.40
N PRO A 283 7.98 -32.12 12.74
CA PRO A 283 8.13 -33.46 12.18
C PRO A 283 7.93 -33.45 10.65
N GLU A 284 8.35 -34.52 9.98
CA GLU A 284 8.45 -34.59 8.51
C GLU A 284 7.18 -34.13 7.77
N VAL A 285 7.43 -33.62 6.56
CA VAL A 285 6.48 -32.95 5.66
C VAL A 285 5.16 -33.72 5.47
N GLU A 286 5.19 -35.05 5.48
CA GLU A 286 3.97 -35.89 5.35
C GLU A 286 3.07 -35.87 6.59
N ASP A 287 3.65 -35.78 7.79
CA ASP A 287 2.91 -35.80 9.05
C ASP A 287 2.24 -34.46 9.33
N ILE A 288 2.82 -33.34 8.90
CA ILE A 288 2.16 -32.02 8.99
C ILE A 288 0.95 -31.96 8.05
N ALA A 289 1.09 -32.48 6.82
CA ALA A 289 -0.02 -32.49 5.87
C ALA A 289 -1.18 -33.35 6.38
N ARG A 290 -0.88 -34.54 6.92
CA ARG A 290 -1.88 -35.39 7.59
C ARG A 290 -2.39 -34.80 8.89
N ALA A 291 -1.57 -34.13 9.69
CA ALA A 291 -1.99 -33.51 10.96
C ALA A 291 -2.85 -32.26 10.72
N VAL A 292 -2.55 -31.44 9.72
CA VAL A 292 -3.37 -30.27 9.37
C VAL A 292 -4.69 -30.71 8.72
N LEU A 293 -4.71 -31.81 7.95
CA LEU A 293 -5.94 -32.39 7.38
C LEU A 293 -6.76 -33.21 8.38
N SER A 294 -6.14 -33.90 9.35
CA SER A 294 -6.84 -34.74 10.34
C SER A 294 -7.15 -34.03 11.66
N SER A 295 -6.45 -32.96 12.00
CA SER A 295 -6.37 -32.50 13.38
C SER A 295 -6.39 -30.99 13.55
N ILE A 296 -7.62 -30.45 13.61
CA ILE A 296 -7.93 -29.24 14.38
C ILE A 296 -7.77 -29.48 15.91
N ASN A 297 -7.47 -30.70 16.37
CA ASN A 297 -7.44 -31.06 17.80
C ASN A 297 -6.13 -31.65 18.36
N PHE A 298 -5.08 -31.91 17.56
CA PHE A 298 -3.92 -32.70 18.02
C PHE A 298 -2.74 -31.84 18.49
N MET A 299 -2.48 -30.67 17.89
CA MET A 299 -1.37 -29.79 18.31
C MET A 299 -1.52 -29.18 19.72
N LEU A 300 -2.71 -29.21 20.31
CA LEU A 300 -2.91 -28.79 21.71
C LEU A 300 -2.48 -29.86 22.73
N LYS A 301 -2.39 -31.15 22.35
CA LYS A 301 -2.07 -32.22 23.30
C LYS A 301 -0.56 -32.46 23.47
N ASP A 302 0.21 -32.36 22.38
CA ASP A 302 1.64 -32.68 22.45
C ASP A 302 2.52 -31.52 22.93
N ILE A 303 2.07 -30.27 22.76
CA ILE A 303 2.82 -29.10 23.27
C ILE A 303 2.70 -28.98 24.81
N VAL A 304 1.66 -29.56 25.42
CA VAL A 304 1.56 -29.70 26.88
C VAL A 304 2.61 -30.71 27.41
N ALA A 305 3.17 -31.60 26.58
CA ALA A 305 4.23 -32.51 27.03
C ALA A 305 5.61 -31.83 27.20
N LEU A 306 5.82 -30.64 26.60
CA LEU A 306 7.03 -29.81 26.81
C LEU A 306 7.00 -28.99 28.11
N HIS A 307 5.95 -29.13 28.93
CA HIS A 307 5.78 -28.43 30.23
C HIS A 307 6.86 -28.72 31.29
N ASN A 308 7.78 -29.67 31.08
CA ASN A 308 8.71 -30.11 32.11
C ASN A 308 10.11 -29.46 32.08
N CYS A 309 10.39 -28.49 31.21
CA CYS A 309 11.65 -27.75 31.24
C CYS A 309 11.48 -26.33 31.81
N ARG A 310 11.92 -26.18 33.06
CA ARG A 310 12.07 -24.92 33.80
C ARG A 310 13.00 -23.95 33.05
N ILE A 311 12.47 -23.11 32.14
CA ILE A 311 12.87 -21.71 31.81
C ILE A 311 11.74 -21.16 30.92
N MET A 312 10.54 -20.88 31.43
CA MET A 312 9.47 -20.28 30.61
C MET A 312 8.43 -19.57 31.49
N LEU A 313 8.52 -18.25 31.58
CA LEU A 313 7.38 -17.39 31.96
C LEU A 313 7.23 -16.24 30.95
N ALA A 314 8.36 -15.73 30.41
CA ALA A 314 8.34 -14.80 29.29
C ALA A 314 8.08 -15.47 27.91
N CYS A 315 8.47 -16.75 27.75
CA CYS A 315 8.16 -17.52 26.54
C CYS A 315 6.70 -17.97 26.48
N GLU A 316 6.03 -18.28 27.59
CA GLU A 316 4.66 -18.82 27.59
C GLU A 316 3.65 -17.88 26.92
N MET A 317 3.75 -16.57 27.17
CA MET A 317 2.92 -15.57 26.50
C MET A 317 3.23 -15.49 25.00
N LYS A 318 4.50 -15.45 24.62
CA LYS A 318 4.90 -15.39 23.21
C LYS A 318 4.51 -16.65 22.45
N PHE A 319 4.62 -17.82 23.08
CA PHE A 319 4.31 -19.12 22.49
C PHE A 319 2.80 -19.37 22.37
N SER A 320 2.01 -18.92 23.35
CA SER A 320 0.53 -18.99 23.29
C SER A 320 -0.04 -18.07 22.21
N VAL A 321 0.51 -16.84 22.10
CA VAL A 321 0.15 -15.91 21.02
C VAL A 321 0.64 -16.44 19.65
N PHE A 322 1.83 -17.04 19.60
CA PHE A 322 2.34 -17.73 18.41
C PHE A 322 1.39 -18.84 17.97
N LEU A 323 0.95 -19.73 18.86
CA LEU A 323 0.02 -20.81 18.53
C LEU A 323 -1.33 -20.30 18.01
N LEU A 324 -1.87 -19.22 18.59
CA LEU A 324 -3.11 -18.60 18.12
C LEU A 324 -2.95 -17.95 16.73
N SER A 325 -1.82 -17.27 16.50
CA SER A 325 -1.48 -16.65 15.22
C SER A 325 -1.20 -17.70 14.13
N PHE A 326 -0.38 -18.70 14.46
CA PHE A 326 -0.06 -19.85 13.62
C PHE A 326 -1.32 -20.58 13.18
N ASN A 327 -2.23 -20.87 14.12
CA ASN A 327 -3.49 -21.56 13.88
C ASN A 327 -4.54 -20.68 13.17
N SER A 328 -4.33 -19.36 13.04
CA SER A 328 -5.19 -18.47 12.26
C SER A 328 -4.64 -18.29 10.83
N THR A 329 -3.38 -17.88 10.69
CA THR A 329 -2.78 -17.54 9.40
C THR A 329 -2.53 -18.78 8.53
N ILE A 330 -1.95 -19.84 9.09
CA ILE A 330 -1.61 -21.05 8.34
C ILE A 330 -2.87 -21.87 8.07
N LYS A 331 -3.77 -21.99 9.05
CA LYS A 331 -5.06 -22.68 8.88
C LYS A 331 -5.92 -22.05 7.79
N HIS A 332 -5.99 -20.72 7.74
CA HIS A 332 -6.78 -20.02 6.72
C HIS A 332 -6.22 -20.20 5.31
N PHE A 333 -4.89 -20.33 5.18
CA PHE A 333 -4.20 -20.56 3.92
C PHE A 333 -4.28 -22.03 3.46
N ILE A 334 -4.14 -22.99 4.38
CA ILE A 334 -4.18 -24.42 4.05
C ILE A 334 -5.62 -24.88 3.73
N LEU A 335 -6.63 -24.43 4.48
CA LEU A 335 -8.03 -24.88 4.33
C LEU A 335 -8.82 -24.22 3.18
N LYS A 336 -8.41 -23.06 2.66
CA LYS A 336 -9.07 -22.36 1.54
C LYS A 336 -8.33 -22.58 0.23
#